data_AF-A0A0X3QB35-F1
#
_entry.id   AF-A0A0X3QB35-F1
#
_cell.length_a   1.000
_cell.length_b   1.000
_cell.length_c   1.000
_cell.angle_alpha   90.00
_cell.angle_beta   90.00
_cell.angle_gamma   90.00
#
_symmetry.space_group_name_H-M   'P 1'
#
loop_
_entity.id
_entity.type
_entity.pdbx_description
1 polymer ?
#
loop_
_entity_poly.entity_id
_entity_poly.type
_entity_poly.pdbx_seq_one_letter_code
_entity_poly.pdbx_strand_id
1 'polypeptide(L)'
;MRLTQLVYGLSVKAAEKFARYATFSPTPLSLKQLSAFAMHGDIAKSTAFLRSELPVRVANILQEIHLLPKKLLTTPSATLVTSWYEESFSELADYENIELTPKHCDEYLKFLEHMHRRHENVVETMAFGVMEMREAHGTDSALENQMQYFLDRLYTMRISIRMLVSQHLLVFGLDSNQPKRFVGCIDQHCDVVEILEDAYSDAKMLCDHYYADCPEMKINLANGMFYGRFVNDHLFISSCQWIYKI
;
A
#
# COMPACT_ATOMS: atom_id res chain seq x y z
N MET A 1 19.37 -10.42 20.58
CA MET A 1 18.99 -9.62 19.39
C MET A 1 19.97 -9.92 18.27
N ARG A 2 19.65 -10.87 17.38
CA ARG A 2 20.53 -11.27 16.25
C ARG A 2 20.20 -10.39 15.04
N LEU A 3 20.87 -9.24 14.92
CA LEU A 3 20.80 -8.35 13.76
C LEU A 3 21.71 -8.79 12.60
N THR A 4 22.44 -9.90 12.73
CA THR A 4 23.66 -10.15 11.93
C THR A 4 23.51 -11.01 10.68
N GLN A 5 22.31 -11.50 10.31
CA GLN A 5 22.15 -12.40 9.15
C GLN A 5 21.12 -11.98 8.10
N LEU A 6 20.39 -10.87 8.29
CA LEU A 6 19.21 -10.53 7.47
C LEU A 6 19.34 -9.21 6.69
N VAL A 7 20.55 -8.65 6.57
CA VAL A 7 20.76 -7.35 5.92
C VAL A 7 21.86 -7.45 4.87
N TYR A 8 21.76 -8.44 3.97
CA TYR A 8 22.76 -8.60 2.91
C TYR A 8 22.57 -7.59 1.75
N GLY A 9 21.41 -6.93 1.65
CA GLY A 9 21.13 -5.96 0.58
C GLY A 9 21.32 -4.49 0.95
N LEU A 10 21.30 -4.11 2.24
CA LEU A 10 21.50 -2.71 2.64
C LEU A 10 22.99 -2.36 2.81
N SER A 11 23.36 -1.14 2.43
CA SER A 11 24.67 -0.57 2.81
C SER A 11 24.83 -0.50 4.33
N VAL A 12 26.07 -0.46 4.84
CA VAL A 12 26.34 -0.37 6.30
C VAL A 12 25.60 0.79 6.95
N LYS A 13 25.62 1.97 6.31
CA LYS A 13 24.90 3.18 6.77
C LYS A 13 23.38 2.97 6.78
N ALA A 14 22.84 2.31 5.76
CA ALA A 14 21.42 1.99 5.70
C ALA A 14 21.03 0.93 6.75
N ALA A 15 21.89 -0.06 7.02
CA ALA A 15 21.65 -1.08 8.04
C ALA A 15 21.56 -0.49 9.46
N GLU A 16 22.43 0.47 9.81
CA GLU A 16 22.37 1.19 11.09
C GLU A 16 21.06 1.99 11.23
N LYS A 17 20.68 2.70 10.17
CA LYS A 17 19.43 3.45 10.13
C LYS A 17 18.22 2.51 10.23
N PHE A 18 18.25 1.38 9.54
CA PHE A 18 17.21 0.35 9.61
C PHE A 18 17.01 -0.13 11.05
N ALA A 19 18.09 -0.47 11.75
CA ALA A 19 18.02 -0.93 13.14
C ALA A 19 17.36 0.11 14.06
N ARG A 20 17.52 1.41 13.78
CA ARG A 20 16.85 2.49 14.50
C ARG A 20 15.38 2.64 14.08
N TYR A 21 15.10 2.85 12.79
CA TYR A 21 13.76 3.13 12.27
C TYR A 21 12.77 1.99 12.52
N ALA A 22 13.25 0.74 12.51
CA ALA A 22 12.42 -0.42 12.74
C ALA A 22 11.99 -0.58 14.22
N THR A 23 12.52 0.22 15.14
CA THR A 23 12.03 0.29 16.54
C THR A 23 10.91 1.31 16.73
N PHE A 24 10.70 2.19 15.75
CA PHE A 24 9.67 3.21 15.82
C PHE A 24 8.32 2.66 15.38
N SER A 25 7.25 3.14 16.02
CA SER A 25 5.88 2.80 15.66
C SER A 25 5.33 3.80 14.64
N PRO A 26 4.65 3.33 13.57
CA PRO A 26 3.98 4.20 12.61
C PRO A 26 2.93 5.11 13.28
N THR A 27 2.80 6.34 12.79
CA THR A 27 1.82 7.33 13.26
C THR A 27 0.46 7.08 12.60
N PRO A 28 -0.60 6.67 13.33
CA PRO A 28 -1.91 6.49 12.72
C PRO A 28 -2.53 7.85 12.35
N LEU A 29 -3.12 7.92 11.15
CA LEU A 29 -3.85 9.10 10.68
C LEU A 29 -5.28 8.71 10.30
N SER A 30 -6.24 9.52 10.75
CA SER A 30 -7.65 9.40 10.34
C SER A 30 -7.91 10.04 8.97
N LEU A 31 -8.93 9.56 8.26
CA LEU A 31 -9.39 10.18 7.01
C LEU A 31 -9.73 11.66 7.19
N LYS A 32 -10.28 12.03 8.37
CA LYS A 32 -10.57 13.43 8.72
C LYS A 32 -9.30 14.28 8.76
N GLN A 33 -8.22 13.77 9.35
CA GLN A 33 -6.95 14.49 9.41
C GLN A 33 -6.32 14.63 8.02
N LEU A 34 -6.31 13.54 7.22
CA LEU A 34 -5.78 13.56 5.85
C LEU A 34 -6.54 14.55 4.96
N SER A 35 -7.87 14.52 5.00
CA SER A 35 -8.73 15.45 4.25
C SER A 35 -8.55 16.89 4.71
N ALA A 36 -8.55 17.15 6.03
CA ALA A 36 -8.37 18.50 6.57
C ALA A 36 -7.00 19.09 6.18
N PHE A 37 -5.94 18.27 6.24
CA PHE A 37 -4.61 18.70 5.82
C PHE A 37 -4.56 18.96 4.32
N ALA A 38 -5.11 18.08 3.47
CA ALA A 38 -5.02 18.25 2.02
C ALA A 38 -5.77 19.49 1.47
N MET A 39 -6.78 20.01 2.18
CA MET A 39 -7.47 21.24 1.75
C MET A 39 -6.67 22.53 1.99
N HIS A 40 -5.80 22.55 3.00
CA HIS A 40 -5.13 23.79 3.48
C HIS A 40 -3.63 23.59 3.77
N GLY A 41 -3.12 22.42 3.47
CA GLY A 41 -1.79 21.96 3.82
C GLY A 41 -0.76 22.50 2.86
N ASP A 42 0.46 22.60 3.39
CA ASP A 42 1.62 23.06 2.64
C ASP A 42 2.49 21.86 2.26
N ILE A 43 3.03 21.88 1.04
CA ILE A 43 3.87 20.81 0.50
C ILE A 43 5.07 20.56 1.41
N ALA A 44 5.71 21.61 1.95
CA ALA A 44 6.88 21.44 2.80
C ALA A 44 6.54 20.71 4.11
N LYS A 45 5.39 21.01 4.72
CA LYS A 45 4.90 20.28 5.91
C LYS A 45 4.57 18.83 5.59
N SER A 46 3.94 18.58 4.44
CA SER A 46 3.62 17.22 4.00
C SER A 46 4.90 16.40 3.76
N THR A 47 5.86 16.98 3.03
CA THR A 47 7.16 16.38 2.74
C THR A 47 7.95 16.13 4.02
N ALA A 48 7.94 17.07 4.97
CA ALA A 48 8.59 16.89 6.26
C ALA A 48 8.03 15.68 7.03
N PHE A 49 6.70 15.55 7.07
CA PHE A 49 6.04 14.41 7.70
C PHE A 49 6.39 13.09 7.00
N LEU A 50 6.27 13.02 5.67
CA LEU A 50 6.55 11.80 4.91
C LEU A 50 8.01 11.37 5.00
N ARG A 51 8.94 12.33 4.97
CA ARG A 51 10.37 12.08 5.16
C ARG A 51 10.67 11.42 6.51
N SER A 52 9.92 11.74 7.56
CA SER A 52 10.06 11.07 8.86
C SER A 52 9.28 9.76 8.97
N GLU A 53 8.10 9.67 8.35
CA GLU A 53 7.13 8.59 8.56
C GLU A 53 7.35 7.40 7.61
N LEU A 54 7.69 7.65 6.34
CA LEU A 54 7.88 6.59 5.35
C LEU A 54 9.05 5.65 5.68
N PRO A 55 10.24 6.13 6.13
CA PRO A 55 11.31 5.22 6.54
C PRO A 55 10.88 4.31 7.70
N VAL A 56 10.06 4.80 8.64
CA VAL A 56 9.51 4.00 9.75
C VAL A 56 8.64 2.87 9.19
N ARG A 57 7.69 3.19 8.32
CA ARG A 57 6.75 2.19 7.76
C ARG A 57 7.46 1.16 6.88
N VAL A 58 8.39 1.62 6.03
CA VAL A 58 9.17 0.72 5.17
C VAL A 58 10.08 -0.19 6.01
N ALA A 59 10.71 0.33 7.06
CA ALA A 59 11.52 -0.50 7.97
C ALA A 59 10.68 -1.55 8.71
N ASN A 60 9.47 -1.21 9.16
CA ASN A 60 8.54 -2.17 9.77
C ASN A 60 8.11 -3.24 8.76
N ILE A 61 7.84 -2.88 7.50
CA ILE A 61 7.57 -3.86 6.44
C ILE A 61 8.76 -4.80 6.23
N LEU A 62 9.97 -4.27 6.08
CA LEU A 62 11.18 -5.08 5.93
C LEU A 62 11.38 -6.04 7.10
N GLN A 63 11.10 -5.61 8.35
CA GLN A 63 11.11 -6.50 9.50
C GLN A 63 10.10 -7.64 9.35
N GLU A 64 8.85 -7.37 8.94
CA GLU A 64 7.86 -8.44 8.73
C GLU A 64 8.28 -9.40 7.61
N ILE A 65 8.83 -8.88 6.51
CA ILE A 65 9.35 -9.71 5.41
C ILE A 65 10.44 -10.64 5.95
N HIS A 66 11.36 -10.15 6.78
CA HIS A 66 12.40 -10.97 7.38
C HIS A 66 11.90 -12.02 8.38
N LEU A 67 10.65 -11.92 8.85
CA LEU A 67 10.00 -12.93 9.69
C LEU A 67 9.27 -14.00 8.87
N LEU A 68 9.14 -13.83 7.56
CA LEU A 68 8.53 -14.83 6.69
C LEU A 68 9.32 -16.16 6.71
N PRO A 69 8.64 -17.28 6.42
CA PRO A 69 9.30 -18.58 6.32
C PRO A 69 10.47 -18.53 5.33
N LYS A 70 11.64 -19.06 5.73
CA LYS A 70 12.84 -19.07 4.88
C LYS A 70 12.59 -19.68 3.49
N LYS A 71 11.74 -20.71 3.41
CA LYS A 71 11.32 -21.35 2.16
C LYS A 71 10.68 -20.37 1.18
N LEU A 72 9.88 -19.42 1.69
CA LEU A 72 9.30 -18.35 0.89
C LEU A 72 10.36 -17.32 0.52
N LEU A 73 11.19 -16.88 1.48
CA LEU A 73 12.23 -15.88 1.23
C LEU A 73 13.30 -16.33 0.22
N THR A 74 13.50 -17.63 0.03
CA THR A 74 14.41 -18.17 -1.00
C THR A 74 13.80 -18.19 -2.40
N THR A 75 12.51 -17.91 -2.55
CA THR A 75 11.89 -17.86 -3.88
C THR A 75 12.33 -16.62 -4.66
N PRO A 76 12.50 -16.71 -5.99
CA PRO A 76 12.90 -15.56 -6.82
C PRO A 76 11.97 -14.36 -6.62
N SER A 77 10.66 -14.61 -6.57
CA SER A 77 9.67 -13.54 -6.49
C SER A 77 9.67 -12.84 -5.12
N ALA A 78 9.79 -13.58 -4.00
CA ALA A 78 9.90 -12.96 -2.67
C ALA A 78 11.23 -12.20 -2.48
N THR A 79 12.31 -12.71 -3.08
CA THR A 79 13.63 -12.03 -3.09
C THR A 79 13.54 -10.70 -3.83
N LEU A 80 12.86 -10.67 -4.98
CA LEU A 80 12.63 -9.45 -5.75
C LEU A 80 11.85 -8.41 -4.94
N VAL A 81 10.76 -8.81 -4.27
CA VAL A 81 10.00 -7.91 -3.40
C VAL A 81 10.86 -7.37 -2.25
N THR A 82 11.68 -8.22 -1.64
CA THR A 82 12.61 -7.80 -0.58
C THR A 82 13.56 -6.71 -1.10
N SER A 83 14.14 -6.90 -2.29
CA SER A 83 15.05 -5.92 -2.90
C SER A 83 14.41 -4.56 -3.16
N TRP A 84 13.12 -4.52 -3.56
CA TRP A 84 12.41 -3.25 -3.79
C TRP A 84 12.23 -2.44 -2.51
N TYR A 85 11.92 -3.12 -1.40
CA TYR A 85 11.80 -2.47 -0.10
C TYR A 85 13.16 -2.04 0.46
N GLU A 86 14.22 -2.83 0.25
CA GLU A 86 15.59 -2.47 0.64
C GLU A 86 16.10 -1.23 -0.12
N GLU A 87 15.88 -1.19 -1.44
CA GLU A 87 16.22 -0.04 -2.30
C GLU A 87 15.49 1.21 -1.82
N SER A 88 14.18 1.10 -1.61
CA SER A 88 13.35 2.25 -1.19
C SER A 88 13.68 2.72 0.21
N PHE A 89 14.01 1.80 1.12
CA PHE A 89 14.47 2.17 2.45
C PHE A 89 15.80 2.94 2.37
N SER A 90 16.72 2.48 1.52
CA SER A 90 18.03 3.13 1.33
C SER A 90 17.86 4.55 0.78
N GLU A 91 17.03 4.73 -0.25
CA GLU A 91 16.72 6.05 -0.82
C GLU A 91 16.05 6.96 0.22
N LEU A 92 15.02 6.47 0.92
CA LEU A 92 14.34 7.20 1.99
C LEU A 92 15.31 7.65 3.09
N ALA A 93 16.23 6.77 3.47
CA ALA A 93 17.23 7.03 4.50
C ALA A 93 18.21 8.13 4.10
N ASP A 94 18.48 8.34 2.81
CA ASP A 94 19.35 9.42 2.34
C ASP A 94 18.66 10.79 2.38
N TYR A 95 17.33 10.85 2.32
CA TYR A 95 16.58 12.10 2.48
C TYR A 95 16.55 12.67 3.90
N GLU A 96 16.88 11.88 4.94
CA GLU A 96 16.71 12.25 6.36
C GLU A 96 17.26 13.64 6.72
N ASN A 97 18.45 13.98 6.21
CA ASN A 97 19.19 15.20 6.59
C ASN A 97 19.14 16.30 5.51
N ILE A 98 18.31 16.16 4.48
CA ILE A 98 18.21 17.15 3.40
C ILE A 98 17.35 18.33 3.86
N GLU A 99 17.84 19.57 3.73
CA GLU A 99 17.04 20.75 4.04
C GLU A 99 15.88 20.91 3.04
N LEU A 100 14.65 21.08 3.53
CA LEU A 100 13.46 21.13 2.67
C LEU A 100 13.27 22.52 2.07
N THR A 101 13.94 22.76 0.94
CA THR A 101 13.65 23.90 0.05
C THR A 101 12.47 23.56 -0.87
N PRO A 102 11.82 24.54 -1.53
CA PRO A 102 10.79 24.26 -2.54
C PRO A 102 11.26 23.28 -3.62
N LYS A 103 12.50 23.47 -4.11
CA LYS A 103 13.13 22.57 -5.10
C LYS A 103 13.25 21.14 -4.57
N HIS A 104 13.66 20.96 -3.32
CA HIS A 104 13.77 19.63 -2.71
C HIS A 104 12.39 18.99 -2.50
N CYS A 105 11.33 19.78 -2.30
CA CYS A 105 9.97 19.25 -2.23
C CYS A 105 9.52 18.69 -3.60
N ASP A 106 9.81 19.39 -4.69
CA ASP A 106 9.53 18.90 -6.06
C ASP A 106 10.36 17.66 -6.42
N GLU A 107 11.62 17.61 -6.01
CA GLU A 107 12.48 16.42 -6.16
C GLU A 107 11.94 15.24 -5.35
N TYR A 108 11.49 15.48 -4.12
CA TYR A 108 10.87 14.46 -3.28
C TYR A 108 9.56 13.92 -3.88
N LEU A 109 8.75 14.79 -4.48
CA LEU A 109 7.53 14.41 -5.17
C LEU A 109 7.81 13.41 -6.31
N LYS A 110 8.82 13.69 -7.15
CA LYS A 110 9.27 12.77 -8.22
C LYS A 110 9.81 11.47 -7.66
N PHE A 111 10.61 11.56 -6.59
CA PHE A 111 11.11 10.38 -5.89
C PHE A 111 9.97 9.48 -5.39
N LEU A 112 8.93 10.05 -4.76
CA LEU A 112 7.77 9.31 -4.30
C LEU A 112 6.98 8.68 -5.44
N GLU A 113 6.92 9.33 -6.61
CA GLU A 113 6.30 8.77 -7.80
C GLU A 113 7.05 7.51 -8.28
N HIS A 114 8.38 7.58 -8.34
CA HIS A 114 9.22 6.41 -8.67
C HIS A 114 9.06 5.28 -7.64
N MET A 115 9.10 5.62 -6.35
CA MET A 115 8.89 4.65 -5.27
C MET A 115 7.50 3.99 -5.37
N HIS A 116 6.45 4.77 -5.65
CA HIS A 116 5.08 4.27 -5.81
C HIS A 116 4.98 3.27 -6.96
N ARG A 117 5.56 3.57 -8.13
CA ARG A 117 5.59 2.67 -9.29
C ARG A 117 6.41 1.40 -9.01
N ARG A 118 7.56 1.50 -8.34
CA ARG A 118 8.38 0.32 -7.94
C ARG A 118 7.55 -0.70 -7.13
N HIS A 119 6.62 -0.22 -6.31
CA HIS A 119 5.82 -1.09 -5.45
C HIS A 119 4.55 -1.60 -6.10
N GLU A 120 4.18 -1.16 -7.31
CA GLU A 120 2.88 -1.41 -7.94
C GLU A 120 2.50 -2.90 -7.94
N ASN A 121 3.45 -3.76 -8.34
CA ASN A 121 3.22 -5.20 -8.51
C ASN A 121 3.59 -6.07 -7.29
N VAL A 122 3.89 -5.47 -6.13
CA VAL A 122 4.30 -6.22 -4.91
C VAL A 122 3.32 -7.34 -4.53
N VAL A 123 2.02 -7.10 -4.65
CA VAL A 123 1.00 -8.11 -4.26
C VAL A 123 1.07 -9.31 -5.20
N GLU A 124 1.04 -9.06 -6.51
CA GLU A 124 1.12 -10.10 -7.54
C GLU A 124 2.44 -10.86 -7.48
N THR A 125 3.57 -10.16 -7.40
CA THR A 125 4.89 -10.78 -7.28
C THR A 125 5.01 -11.61 -6.00
N MET A 126 4.52 -11.12 -4.86
CA MET A 126 4.54 -11.94 -3.64
C MET A 126 3.64 -13.18 -3.77
N ALA A 127 2.49 -13.08 -4.45
CA ALA A 127 1.64 -14.23 -4.74
C ALA A 127 2.36 -15.28 -5.59
N PHE A 128 3.13 -14.87 -6.61
CA PHE A 128 4.01 -15.80 -7.33
C PHE A 128 5.05 -16.45 -6.42
N GLY A 129 5.64 -15.71 -5.47
CA GLY A 129 6.55 -16.30 -4.47
C GLY A 129 5.89 -17.37 -3.60
N VAL A 130 4.63 -17.15 -3.21
CA VAL A 130 3.85 -18.17 -2.48
C VAL A 130 3.60 -19.40 -3.34
N MET A 131 3.27 -19.23 -4.63
CA MET A 131 3.08 -20.34 -5.57
C MET A 131 4.37 -21.13 -5.79
N GLU A 132 5.49 -20.45 -6.05
CA GLU A 132 6.83 -21.03 -6.20
C GLU A 132 7.21 -21.88 -4.97
N MET A 133 6.94 -21.35 -3.76
CA MET A 133 7.20 -22.07 -2.52
C MET A 133 6.36 -23.35 -2.41
N ARG A 134 5.06 -23.25 -2.73
CA ARG A 134 4.10 -24.37 -2.66
C ARG A 134 4.47 -25.48 -3.64
N GLU A 135 4.87 -25.14 -4.86
CA GLU A 135 5.30 -26.11 -5.86
C GLU A 135 6.57 -26.86 -5.43
N ALA A 136 7.53 -26.16 -4.82
CA ALA A 136 8.81 -26.76 -4.44
C ALA A 136 8.77 -27.54 -3.11
N HIS A 137 7.90 -27.17 -2.17
CA HIS A 137 7.96 -27.69 -0.78
C HIS A 137 6.63 -28.26 -0.27
N GLY A 138 5.56 -28.20 -1.05
CA GLY A 138 4.21 -28.47 -0.57
C GLY A 138 3.71 -27.41 0.43
N THR A 139 2.56 -27.69 1.05
CA THR A 139 1.94 -26.82 2.04
C THR A 139 1.39 -27.66 3.18
N ASP A 140 1.56 -27.17 4.41
CA ASP A 140 0.88 -27.70 5.59
C ASP A 140 0.07 -26.58 6.28
N SER A 141 -0.92 -26.97 7.07
CA SER A 141 -1.85 -26.01 7.70
C SER A 141 -1.15 -25.05 8.68
N ALA A 142 -0.03 -25.45 9.28
CA ALA A 142 0.71 -24.57 10.19
C ALA A 142 1.44 -23.46 9.42
N LEU A 143 2.06 -23.81 8.28
CA LEU A 143 2.71 -22.87 7.38
C LEU A 143 1.71 -21.89 6.77
N GLU A 144 0.55 -22.37 6.33
CA GLU A 144 -0.52 -21.52 5.77
C GLU A 144 -1.00 -20.47 6.78
N ASN A 145 -1.25 -20.86 8.03
CA ASN A 145 -1.67 -19.94 9.08
C ASN A 145 -0.60 -18.88 9.40
N GLN A 146 0.67 -19.28 9.45
CA GLN A 146 1.78 -18.34 9.64
C GLN A 146 1.87 -17.36 8.47
N MET A 147 1.78 -17.85 7.23
CA MET A 147 1.81 -17.02 6.04
C MET A 147 0.66 -16.01 6.01
N GLN A 148 -0.57 -16.47 6.30
CA GLN A 148 -1.74 -15.60 6.34
C GLN A 148 -1.51 -14.42 7.30
N TYR A 149 -1.05 -14.71 8.52
CA TYR A 149 -0.76 -13.68 9.52
C TYR A 149 0.25 -12.63 9.03
N PHE A 150 1.35 -13.07 8.43
CA PHE A 150 2.39 -12.15 7.95
C PHE A 150 1.94 -11.35 6.71
N LEU A 151 1.26 -12.00 5.77
CA LEU A 151 0.75 -11.35 4.57
C LEU A 151 -0.32 -10.30 4.90
N ASP A 152 -1.20 -10.58 5.87
CA ASP A 152 -2.19 -9.60 6.35
C ASP A 152 -1.51 -8.34 6.93
N ARG A 153 -0.47 -8.53 7.74
CA ARG A 153 0.34 -7.41 8.30
C ARG A 153 1.07 -6.64 7.19
N LEU A 154 1.75 -7.35 6.30
CA LEU A 154 2.49 -6.79 5.17
C LEU A 154 1.57 -5.92 4.29
N TYR A 155 0.42 -6.47 3.88
CA TYR A 155 -0.50 -5.78 2.99
C TYR A 155 -1.24 -4.62 3.68
N THR A 156 -1.57 -4.76 4.97
CA THR A 156 -2.13 -3.64 5.75
C THR A 156 -1.15 -2.47 5.84
N MET A 157 0.13 -2.74 6.13
CA MET A 157 1.15 -1.70 6.16
C MET A 157 1.40 -1.09 4.78
N ARG A 158 1.43 -1.89 3.71
CA ARG A 158 1.58 -1.39 2.35
C ARG A 158 0.42 -0.49 1.92
N ILE A 159 -0.82 -0.88 2.24
CA ILE A 159 -2.02 -0.03 2.02
C ILE A 159 -1.82 1.33 2.69
N SER A 160 -1.28 1.35 3.91
CA SER A 160 -1.04 2.57 4.65
C SER A 160 0.02 3.48 3.98
N ILE A 161 1.09 2.90 3.42
CA ILE A 161 2.12 3.65 2.69
C ILE A 161 1.53 4.21 1.40
N ARG A 162 0.84 3.37 0.62
CA ARG A 162 0.18 3.80 -0.62
C ARG A 162 -0.79 4.94 -0.34
N MET A 163 -1.59 4.85 0.73
CA MET A 163 -2.51 5.93 1.13
C MET A 163 -1.78 7.27 1.31
N LEU A 164 -0.67 7.28 2.05
CA LEU A 164 0.11 8.50 2.31
C LEU A 164 0.76 9.06 1.04
N VAL A 165 1.37 8.18 0.25
CA VAL A 165 2.07 8.56 -0.98
C VAL A 165 1.09 9.06 -2.04
N SER A 166 0.00 8.32 -2.29
CA SER A 166 -1.05 8.73 -3.22
C SER A 166 -1.70 10.06 -2.79
N GLN A 167 -1.96 10.26 -1.50
CA GLN A 167 -2.51 11.53 -1.03
C GLN A 167 -1.57 12.70 -1.33
N HIS A 168 -0.28 12.56 -1.09
CA HIS A 168 0.70 13.62 -1.36
C HIS A 168 0.85 13.89 -2.86
N LEU A 169 0.96 12.84 -3.67
CA LEU A 169 1.08 12.95 -5.13
C LEU A 169 -0.16 13.59 -5.76
N LEU A 170 -1.36 13.26 -5.30
CA LEU A 170 -2.60 13.82 -5.87
C LEU A 170 -2.85 15.27 -5.44
N VAL A 171 -2.46 15.64 -4.21
CA VAL A 171 -2.68 17.00 -3.68
C VAL A 171 -1.64 17.99 -4.22
N PHE A 172 -0.38 17.57 -4.33
CA PHE A 172 0.74 18.45 -4.70
C PHE A 172 1.36 18.13 -6.08
N GLY A 173 0.82 17.14 -6.79
CA GLY A 173 1.20 16.79 -8.15
C GLY A 173 0.92 17.89 -9.18
N LEU A 174 1.73 17.93 -10.23
CA LEU A 174 1.63 18.93 -11.30
C LEU A 174 0.37 18.74 -12.18
N ASP A 175 -0.26 17.56 -12.16
CA ASP A 175 -1.38 17.18 -13.05
C ASP A 175 -2.68 16.87 -12.28
N SER A 176 -3.07 17.70 -11.31
CA SER A 176 -4.34 17.49 -10.60
C SER A 176 -5.54 18.02 -11.41
N ASN A 177 -5.89 17.34 -12.51
CA ASN A 177 -7.21 17.46 -13.16
C ASN A 177 -8.34 16.79 -12.33
N GLN A 178 -8.14 16.63 -11.03
CA GLN A 178 -9.09 15.94 -10.17
C GLN A 178 -10.39 16.75 -10.04
N PRO A 179 -11.56 16.10 -10.08
CA PRO A 179 -12.81 16.76 -9.79
C PRO A 179 -12.76 17.39 -8.40
N LYS A 180 -13.34 18.59 -8.23
CA LYS A 180 -13.40 19.33 -6.95
C LYS A 180 -14.04 18.54 -5.79
N ARG A 181 -14.74 17.44 -6.11
CA ARG A 181 -15.30 16.43 -5.19
C ARG A 181 -14.21 15.71 -4.38
N PHE A 182 -13.02 15.56 -4.95
CA PHE A 182 -11.92 14.82 -4.35
C PHE A 182 -10.95 15.75 -3.63
N VAL A 183 -10.43 15.25 -2.51
CA VAL A 183 -9.32 15.85 -1.77
C VAL A 183 -8.21 14.81 -1.73
N GLY A 184 -7.31 14.87 -2.70
CA GLY A 184 -6.36 13.79 -2.98
C GLY A 184 -7.09 12.53 -3.44
N CYS A 185 -6.86 11.39 -2.80
CA CYS A 185 -7.62 10.16 -3.11
C CYS A 185 -8.95 10.03 -2.34
N ILE A 186 -9.30 11.01 -1.49
CA ILE A 186 -10.50 10.95 -0.65
C ILE A 186 -11.65 11.68 -1.33
N ASP A 187 -12.69 10.93 -1.66
CA ASP A 187 -13.97 11.45 -2.11
C ASP A 187 -14.76 12.01 -0.94
N GLN A 188 -15.16 13.28 -1.02
CA GLN A 188 -15.92 13.94 0.05
C GLN A 188 -17.40 13.56 0.08
N HIS A 189 -17.94 13.04 -1.03
CA HIS A 189 -19.34 12.69 -1.23
C HIS A 189 -19.44 11.36 -1.97
N CYS A 190 -18.76 10.34 -1.44
CA CYS A 190 -18.72 9.01 -1.99
C CYS A 190 -20.12 8.37 -1.92
N ASP A 191 -20.69 8.05 -3.09
CA ASP A 191 -21.88 7.22 -3.19
C ASP A 191 -21.48 5.75 -3.18
N VAL A 192 -21.76 5.07 -2.07
CA VAL A 192 -21.38 3.66 -1.90
C VAL A 192 -22.17 2.76 -2.86
N VAL A 193 -23.38 3.16 -3.25
CA VAL A 193 -24.23 2.38 -4.16
C VAL A 193 -23.62 2.39 -5.56
N GLU A 194 -23.20 3.55 -6.04
CA GLU A 194 -22.50 3.71 -7.33
C GLU A 194 -21.28 2.79 -7.40
N ILE A 195 -20.45 2.76 -6.36
CA ILE A 195 -19.25 1.88 -6.30
C ILE A 195 -19.62 0.40 -6.32
N LEU A 196 -20.69 0.01 -5.63
CA LEU A 196 -21.17 -1.38 -5.62
C LEU A 196 -21.70 -1.80 -6.99
N GLU A 197 -22.44 -0.91 -7.66
CA GLU A 197 -22.96 -1.12 -9.01
C GLU A 197 -21.83 -1.25 -10.04
N ASP A 198 -20.82 -0.39 -9.98
CA ASP A 198 -19.63 -0.48 -10.83
C ASP A 198 -18.88 -1.82 -10.61
N ALA A 199 -18.63 -2.18 -9.35
CA ALA A 199 -17.94 -3.43 -9.00
C ALA A 199 -18.73 -4.67 -9.47
N TYR A 200 -20.06 -4.63 -9.33
CA TYR A 200 -20.93 -5.69 -9.83
C TYR A 200 -20.95 -5.74 -11.36
N SER A 201 -20.97 -4.60 -12.04
CA SER A 201 -20.93 -4.54 -13.51
C SER A 201 -19.68 -5.23 -14.07
N ASP A 202 -18.51 -4.97 -13.47
CA ASP A 202 -17.26 -5.62 -13.85
C ASP A 202 -17.28 -7.13 -13.59
N ALA A 203 -17.76 -7.54 -12.40
CA ALA A 203 -17.88 -8.95 -12.06
C ALA A 203 -18.90 -9.68 -12.95
N LYS A 204 -20.01 -9.02 -13.29
CA LYS A 204 -21.02 -9.52 -14.22
C LYS A 204 -20.45 -9.73 -15.61
N MET A 205 -19.66 -8.78 -16.11
CA MET A 205 -19.01 -8.90 -17.41
C MET A 205 -18.10 -10.14 -17.48
N LEU A 206 -17.36 -10.43 -16.41
CA LEU A 206 -16.55 -11.65 -16.33
C LEU A 206 -17.42 -12.90 -16.20
N CYS A 207 -18.46 -12.89 -15.36
CA CYS A 207 -19.36 -14.04 -15.23
C CYS A 207 -20.07 -14.38 -16.55
N ASP A 208 -20.65 -13.38 -17.22
CA ASP A 208 -21.32 -13.56 -18.50
C ASP A 208 -20.33 -14.09 -19.55
N HIS A 209 -19.06 -13.66 -19.53
CA HIS A 209 -18.03 -14.17 -20.44
C HIS A 209 -17.71 -15.66 -20.22
N TYR A 210 -17.54 -16.09 -18.96
CA TYR A 210 -17.11 -17.46 -18.65
C TYR A 210 -18.25 -18.46 -18.51
N TYR A 211 -19.43 -18.01 -18.06
CA TYR A 211 -20.55 -18.87 -17.69
C TYR A 211 -21.82 -18.60 -18.49
N ALA A 212 -21.84 -17.57 -19.35
CA ALA A 212 -23.01 -17.14 -20.13
C ALA A 212 -24.26 -16.81 -19.28
N ASP A 213 -24.06 -16.63 -17.97
CA ASP A 213 -25.10 -16.26 -17.01
C ASP A 213 -24.46 -15.57 -15.80
N CYS A 214 -25.23 -14.76 -15.10
CA CYS A 214 -24.79 -14.04 -13.92
C CYS A 214 -25.99 -13.71 -13.01
N PRO A 215 -25.89 -13.98 -11.69
CA PRO A 215 -26.97 -13.67 -10.76
C PRO A 215 -27.23 -12.16 -10.67
N GLU A 216 -28.50 -11.77 -10.53
CA GLU A 216 -28.89 -10.37 -10.34
C GLU A 216 -28.48 -9.85 -8.95
N MET A 217 -27.96 -8.62 -8.88
CA MET A 217 -27.71 -7.92 -7.63
C MET A 217 -28.95 -7.13 -7.18
N LYS A 218 -29.33 -7.27 -5.90
CA LYS A 218 -30.39 -6.47 -5.27
C LYS A 218 -29.82 -5.68 -4.10
N ILE A 219 -29.85 -4.36 -4.20
CA ILE A 219 -29.38 -3.45 -3.15
C ILE A 219 -30.57 -2.95 -2.33
N ASN A 220 -30.57 -3.21 -1.03
CA ASN A 220 -31.58 -2.72 -0.09
C ASN A 220 -30.95 -1.73 0.89
N LEU A 221 -31.38 -0.47 0.84
CA LEU A 221 -30.89 0.59 1.74
C LEU A 221 -31.84 0.74 2.92
N ALA A 222 -31.36 0.48 4.14
CA ALA A 222 -32.18 0.61 5.34
C ALA A 222 -32.46 2.08 5.74
N ASN A 223 -31.58 3.03 5.37
CA ASN A 223 -31.62 4.43 5.87
C ASN A 223 -31.52 5.51 4.77
N GLY A 224 -31.93 5.24 3.53
CA GLY A 224 -31.77 6.18 2.41
C GLY A 224 -30.35 6.20 1.81
N MET A 225 -29.99 7.26 1.08
CA MET A 225 -28.70 7.35 0.37
C MET A 225 -27.51 7.41 1.33
N PHE A 226 -26.53 6.54 1.14
CA PHE A 226 -25.31 6.46 1.95
C PHE A 226 -24.18 7.26 1.29
N TYR A 227 -24.12 8.55 1.59
CA TYR A 227 -22.98 9.40 1.24
C TYR A 227 -21.96 9.44 2.37
N GLY A 228 -20.69 9.20 2.06
CA GLY A 228 -19.62 9.25 3.06
C GLY A 228 -18.30 9.79 2.53
N ARG A 229 -17.30 9.91 3.43
CA ARG A 229 -15.93 10.26 3.05
C ARG A 229 -15.09 9.00 2.99
N PHE A 230 -14.77 8.55 1.79
CA PHE A 230 -14.07 7.29 1.55
C PHE A 230 -13.03 7.44 0.44
N VAL A 231 -12.22 6.40 0.28
CA VAL A 231 -11.31 6.25 -0.85
C VAL A 231 -11.95 5.25 -1.80
N ASN A 232 -12.41 5.73 -2.96
CA ASN A 232 -13.27 4.94 -3.85
C ASN A 232 -12.59 3.64 -4.29
N ASP A 233 -11.32 3.68 -4.70
CA ASP A 233 -10.54 2.50 -5.10
C ASP A 233 -10.54 1.40 -4.01
N HIS A 234 -10.47 1.77 -2.73
CA HIS A 234 -10.44 0.80 -1.63
C HIS A 234 -11.80 0.13 -1.44
N LEU A 235 -12.89 0.89 -1.56
CA LEU A 235 -14.26 0.36 -1.50
C LEU A 235 -14.54 -0.52 -2.71
N PHE A 236 -14.12 -0.10 -3.90
CA PHE A 236 -14.29 -0.84 -5.15
C PHE A 236 -13.59 -2.21 -5.07
N ILE A 237 -12.30 -2.24 -4.73
CA ILE A 237 -11.53 -3.49 -4.61
C ILE A 237 -12.15 -4.42 -3.57
N SER A 238 -12.57 -3.87 -2.42
CA SER A 238 -13.25 -4.67 -1.38
C SER A 238 -14.55 -5.27 -1.90
N SER A 239 -15.34 -4.48 -2.63
CA SER A 239 -16.63 -4.92 -3.20
C SER A 239 -16.43 -6.02 -4.23
N CYS A 240 -15.49 -5.85 -5.16
CA CYS A 240 -15.07 -6.88 -6.11
C CYS A 240 -14.71 -8.19 -5.40
N GLN A 241 -13.85 -8.14 -4.38
CA GLN A 241 -13.44 -9.34 -3.64
C GLN A 241 -14.60 -10.09 -2.98
N TRP A 242 -15.64 -9.38 -2.54
CA TRP A 242 -16.85 -10.00 -1.99
C TRP A 242 -17.73 -10.61 -3.08
N ILE A 243 -17.92 -9.90 -4.20
CA ILE A 243 -18.77 -10.35 -5.30
C ILE A 243 -18.17 -11.60 -5.97
N TYR A 244 -16.85 -11.64 -6.21
CA TYR A 244 -16.18 -12.81 -6.82
C TYR A 244 -16.15 -14.07 -5.95
N LYS A 245 -16.53 -13.98 -4.66
CA LYS A 245 -16.59 -15.14 -3.75
C LYS A 245 -17.95 -15.85 -3.75
N ILE A 246 -18.96 -15.25 -4.35
CA ILE A 246 -20.34 -15.77 -4.44
C ILE A 246 -20.47 -16.54 -5.76
#